data_AF-A0A438JIQ6-F1
#
_entry.id   AF-A0A438JIQ6-F1
#
_cell.length_a   1.000
_cell.length_b   1.000
_cell.length_c   1.000
_cell.angle_alpha   90.00
_cell.angle_beta   90.00
_cell.angle_gamma   90.00
#
_symmetry.space_group_name_H-M   'P 1'
#
loop_
_entity.id
_entity.type
_entity.pdbx_description
1 polymer ?
#
loop_
_entity_poly.entity_id
_entity_poly.type
_entity_poly.pdbx_seq_one_letter_code
_entity_poly.pdbx_strand_id
1 'polypeptide(L)'
;MKCSDFIEDWVKIGLPAKSKVVAECGDLPFPEQCAYCEKEAVNVSLGNLLSYPFVREGLVKKTLTLKGGYYDFVKGTFELWGLDFGLSPSFSV
;
A
#
# COMPACT_ATOMS: atom_id res chain seq x y z
N MET A 1 -19.60 -17.53 -19.25
CA MET A 1 -19.13 -17.12 -17.92
C MET A 1 -17.69 -16.66 -18.10
N LYS A 2 -17.43 -15.35 -17.98
CA LYS A 2 -16.07 -14.83 -18.17
C LYS A 2 -15.35 -14.92 -16.83
N CYS A 3 -14.06 -15.27 -16.85
CA CYS A 3 -13.21 -15.31 -15.67
C CYS A 3 -13.11 -13.94 -14.95
N SER A 4 -13.52 -12.85 -15.61
CA SER A 4 -13.44 -11.47 -15.13
C SER A 4 -14.59 -10.99 -14.25
N ASP A 5 -15.64 -11.78 -14.01
CA ASP A 5 -16.87 -11.29 -13.36
C ASP A 5 -16.64 -10.73 -11.94
N PHE A 6 -15.54 -11.13 -11.27
CA PHE A 6 -15.16 -10.63 -9.94
C PHE A 6 -13.69 -10.21 -9.82
N ILE A 7 -12.81 -10.77 -10.66
CA ILE A 7 -11.36 -10.52 -10.56
C ILE A 7 -11.08 -9.04 -10.84
N GLU A 8 -11.67 -8.48 -11.90
CA GLU A 8 -11.45 -7.08 -12.27
C GLU A 8 -11.98 -6.14 -11.18
N ASP A 9 -13.16 -6.44 -10.63
CA ASP A 9 -13.75 -5.63 -9.56
C ASP A 9 -12.94 -5.67 -8.27
N TRP A 10 -12.39 -6.82 -7.92
CA TRP A 10 -11.52 -6.96 -6.76
C TRP A 10 -10.21 -6.17 -6.92
N VAL A 11 -9.52 -6.32 -8.05
CA VAL A 11 -8.21 -5.68 -8.27
C VAL A 11 -8.30 -4.16 -8.49
N LYS A 12 -9.51 -3.61 -8.75
CA LYS A 12 -9.72 -2.15 -8.88
C LYS A 12 -9.27 -1.35 -7.67
N ILE A 13 -9.24 -1.95 -6.49
CA ILE A 13 -8.74 -1.30 -5.26
C ILE A 13 -7.28 -0.83 -5.45
N GLY A 14 -6.49 -1.52 -6.28
CA GLY A 14 -5.10 -1.17 -6.60
C GLY A 14 -4.94 -0.13 -7.70
N LEU A 15 -6.00 0.41 -8.31
CA LEU A 15 -5.90 1.42 -9.36
C LEU A 15 -5.05 2.65 -8.98
N PRO A 16 -5.13 3.20 -7.74
CA PRO A 16 -4.26 4.29 -7.33
C PRO A 16 -2.77 3.93 -7.41
N ALA A 17 -2.40 2.70 -7.03
CA ALA A 17 -1.02 2.21 -7.11
C ALA A 17 -0.55 2.12 -8.55
N LYS A 18 -1.38 1.53 -9.44
CA LYS A 18 -1.09 1.46 -10.87
C LYS A 18 -0.88 2.85 -11.47
N SER A 19 -1.79 3.78 -11.20
CA SER A 19 -1.71 5.15 -11.74
C SER A 19 -0.44 5.87 -11.30
N LYS A 20 -0.04 5.72 -10.02
CA LYS A 20 1.20 6.30 -9.51
C LYS A 20 2.43 5.70 -10.17
N VAL A 21 2.51 4.38 -10.28
CA VAL A 21 3.67 3.70 -10.88
C VAL A 21 3.79 3.98 -12.38
N VAL A 22 2.68 4.07 -13.11
CA VAL A 22 2.73 4.48 -14.52
C VAL A 22 3.23 5.92 -14.66
N ALA A 23 2.88 6.81 -13.74
CA ALA A 23 3.36 8.19 -13.76
C ALA A 23 4.84 8.33 -13.38
N GLU A 24 5.32 7.57 -12.41
CA GLU A 24 6.70 7.68 -11.87
C GLU A 24 7.70 6.75 -12.57
N CYS A 25 7.24 5.63 -13.13
CA CYS A 25 8.07 4.55 -13.65
C CYS A 25 7.61 4.06 -15.03
N GLY A 26 6.80 4.83 -15.76
CA GLY A 26 6.22 4.44 -17.05
C GLY A 26 7.23 4.09 -18.14
N ASP A 27 8.45 4.64 -18.04
CA ASP A 27 9.55 4.38 -18.98
C ASP A 27 10.31 3.07 -18.69
N LEU A 28 10.08 2.44 -17.53
CA LEU A 28 10.75 1.19 -17.16
C LEU A 28 10.12 -0.01 -17.88
N PRO A 29 10.86 -1.13 -18.04
CA PRO A 29 10.29 -2.37 -18.53
C PRO A 29 9.08 -2.83 -17.69
N PHE A 30 8.10 -3.45 -18.35
CA PHE A 30 6.87 -3.90 -17.69
C PHE A 30 7.09 -4.73 -16.41
N PRO A 31 8.05 -5.69 -16.35
CA PRO A 31 8.31 -6.42 -15.10
C PRO A 31 8.76 -5.53 -13.93
N GLU A 32 9.50 -4.46 -14.20
CA GLU A 32 9.91 -3.50 -13.18
C GLU A 32 8.70 -2.68 -12.71
N GLN A 33 7.86 -2.22 -13.65
CA GLN A 33 6.58 -1.57 -13.31
C GLN A 33 5.71 -2.47 -12.44
N CYS A 34 5.65 -3.78 -12.71
CA CYS A 34 4.95 -4.73 -11.85
C CYS A 34 5.52 -4.76 -10.44
N ALA A 35 6.84 -4.88 -10.28
CA ALA A 35 7.50 -4.90 -8.97
C ALA A 35 7.24 -3.62 -8.17
N TYR A 36 7.26 -2.45 -8.81
CA TYR A 36 6.87 -1.19 -8.17
C TYR A 36 5.39 -1.16 -7.81
N CYS A 37 4.52 -1.66 -8.70
CA CYS A 37 3.08 -1.71 -8.45
C CYS A 37 2.71 -2.65 -7.30
N GLU A 38 3.43 -3.76 -7.12
CA GLU A 38 3.25 -4.67 -5.99
C GLU A 38 3.51 -3.96 -4.66
N LYS A 39 4.64 -3.24 -4.56
CA LYS A 39 4.99 -2.47 -3.35
C LYS A 39 4.03 -1.31 -3.11
N GLU A 40 3.64 -0.60 -4.16
CA GLU A 40 2.71 0.52 -4.03
C GLU A 40 1.28 0.06 -3.70
N ALA A 41 0.84 -1.11 -4.16
CA ALA A 41 -0.45 -1.68 -3.78
C ALA A 41 -0.52 -1.98 -2.27
N VAL A 42 0.61 -2.39 -1.66
CA VAL A 42 0.73 -2.50 -0.20
C VAL A 42 0.56 -1.12 0.45
N ASN A 43 1.20 -0.08 -0.07
CA ASN A 43 1.05 1.29 0.45
C ASN A 43 -0.39 1.81 0.36
N VAL A 44 -1.08 1.57 -0.76
CA VAL A 44 -2.51 1.89 -0.92
C VAL A 44 -3.34 1.15 0.13
N SER A 45 -3.05 -0.12 0.37
CA SER A 45 -3.74 -0.91 1.38
C SER A 45 -3.49 -0.39 2.80
N LEU A 46 -2.27 0.02 3.13
CA LEU A 46 -1.96 0.69 4.39
C LEU A 46 -2.72 2.01 4.55
N GLY A 47 -2.83 2.80 3.48
CA GLY A 47 -3.64 4.02 3.45
C GLY A 47 -5.13 3.72 3.65
N ASN A 48 -5.65 2.67 3.01
CA ASN A 48 -7.03 2.22 3.18
C ASN A 48 -7.30 1.76 4.62
N LEU A 49 -6.34 1.13 5.30
CA LEU A 49 -6.46 0.78 6.72
C LEU A 49 -6.67 2.02 7.60
N LEU A 50 -6.13 3.18 7.24
CA LEU A 50 -6.36 4.45 7.97
C LEU A 50 -7.78 5.00 7.79
N SER A 51 -8.57 4.49 6.84
CA SER A 51 -9.98 4.88 6.70
C SER A 51 -10.85 4.31 7.84
N TYR A 52 -10.39 3.26 8.52
CA TYR A 52 -11.10 2.62 9.62
C TYR A 52 -10.86 3.37 10.95
N PRO A 53 -11.91 3.85 11.65
CA PRO A 53 -11.74 4.62 12.88
C PRO A 53 -10.97 3.90 13.98
N PHE A 54 -11.26 2.61 14.20
CA PHE A 54 -10.61 1.80 15.23
C PHE A 54 -9.11 1.54 14.95
N VAL A 55 -8.71 1.50 13.68
CA VAL A 55 -7.29 1.38 13.29
C VAL A 55 -6.56 2.67 13.67
N ARG A 56 -7.11 3.83 13.29
CA ARG A 56 -6.52 5.13 13.66
C ARG A 56 -6.44 5.31 15.17
N GLU A 57 -7.49 4.94 15.88
CA GLU A 57 -7.52 4.99 17.34
C GLU A 57 -6.43 4.10 17.97
N GLY A 58 -6.26 2.88 17.47
CA GLY A 58 -5.19 1.98 17.92
C GLY A 58 -3.79 2.53 17.63
N LEU A 59 -3.60 3.17 16.48
CA LEU A 59 -2.33 3.83 16.13
C LEU A 59 -2.02 5.00 17.06
N VAL A 60 -2.98 5.89 17.31
CA VAL A 60 -2.83 7.04 18.22
C VAL A 60 -2.57 6.57 19.66
N LYS A 61 -3.26 5.52 20.11
CA LYS A 61 -3.07 4.91 21.43
C LYS A 61 -1.79 4.07 21.54
N LYS A 62 -1.03 3.92 20.45
CA LYS A 62 0.16 3.06 20.37
C LYS A 62 -0.10 1.60 20.75
N THR A 63 -1.34 1.14 20.60
CA THR A 63 -1.73 -0.27 20.82
C THR A 63 -1.73 -1.08 19.52
N LEU A 64 -1.64 -0.40 18.37
CA LEU A 64 -1.55 -0.99 17.04
C LEU A 64 -0.40 -0.34 16.26
N THR A 65 0.26 -1.11 15.40
CA THR A 65 1.26 -0.62 14.44
C THR A 65 0.95 -1.19 13.07
N LEU A 66 1.11 -0.39 12.03
CA LEU A 66 0.94 -0.82 10.64
C LEU A 66 2.30 -1.01 9.97
N LYS A 67 2.44 -2.11 9.22
CA LYS A 67 3.65 -2.45 8.48
C LYS A 67 3.29 -2.96 7.09
N GLY A 68 4.08 -2.56 6.10
CA GLY A 68 4.05 -3.12 4.75
C GLY A 68 5.16 -4.16 4.61
N GLY A 69 4.90 -5.21 3.83
CA GLY A 69 5.86 -6.26 3.56
C GLY A 69 5.86 -6.65 2.08
N TYR A 70 7.02 -6.97 1.55
CA TYR A 70 7.21 -7.44 0.18
C TYR A 70 8.10 -8.68 0.19
N TYR A 71 7.56 -9.80 -0.29
CA TYR A 71 8.29 -11.06 -0.40
C TYR A 71 8.58 -11.36 -1.86
N ASP A 72 9.86 -11.25 -2.24
CA ASP A 72 10.34 -11.68 -3.55
C ASP A 72 10.78 -13.15 -3.43
N PHE A 73 9.90 -14.06 -3.86
CA PHE A 73 10.17 -15.49 -3.83
C PHE A 73 11.17 -15.94 -4.90
N VAL A 74 11.44 -15.13 -5.92
CA VAL A 74 12.42 -15.44 -6.97
C VAL A 74 13.83 -15.26 -6.43
N LYS A 75 14.06 -14.17 -5.69
CA LYS A 75 15.34 -13.87 -5.04
C LYS A 75 15.45 -14.42 -3.61
N GLY A 76 14.34 -14.83 -3.02
CA GLY A 76 14.28 -15.28 -1.63
C GLY A 76 14.49 -14.14 -0.63
N THR A 77 14.05 -12.92 -0.96
CA THR A 77 14.23 -11.73 -0.11
C THR A 77 12.92 -11.23 0.46
N PHE A 78 12.97 -10.66 1.67
CA PHE A 78 11.82 -10.06 2.33
C PHE A 78 12.15 -8.62 2.76
N GLU A 79 11.36 -7.67 2.28
CA GLU A 79 11.42 -6.26 2.68
C GLU A 79 10.27 -5.97 3.64
N LEU A 80 10.54 -5.20 4.69
CA LEU A 80 9.57 -4.79 5.69
C LEU A 80 9.73 -3.30 5.99
N TRP A 81 8.65 -2.54 5.93
CA TRP A 81 8.62 -1.12 6.30
C TRP A 81 7.47 -0.81 7.24
N GLY A 82 7.62 0.24 8.04
CA GLY A 82 6.61 0.71 8.99
C GLY A 82 5.96 2.01 8.53
N LEU A 83 4.70 2.21 8.91
CA LEU A 83 4.04 3.50 8.80
C LEU A 83 4.04 4.18 10.18
N ASP A 84 4.80 5.27 10.31
CA ASP A 84 4.83 6.06 11.53
C ASP A 84 3.63 7.01 11.56
N PHE A 85 2.60 6.63 12.32
CA PHE A 85 1.41 7.45 12.55
C PHE A 85 1.49 8.08 13.94
N GLY A 86 1.77 9.38 14.00
CA GLY A 86 1.80 10.15 15.23
C GLY A 86 1.28 11.57 15.01
N LEU A 87 0.43 12.05 15.92
CA LEU A 87 0.04 13.46 15.95
C LEU A 87 1.19 14.26 16.57
N SER A 88 1.91 15.03 15.76
CA SER A 88 2.73 16.11 16.30
C SER A 88 1.79 17.25 16.72
N PRO A 89 1.83 17.74 17.98
CA PRO A 89 1.02 18.88 18.35
C PRO A 89 1.43 20.08 17.49
N SER A 90 0.48 20.62 16.73
CA SER A 90 0.62 21.93 16.11
C SER A 90 0.46 22.98 17.21
N PHE A 91 1.52 23.72 17.50
CA PHE A 91 1.43 24.85 18.43
C PHE A 91 0.39 25.83 17.90
N SER A 92 -0.69 26.01 18.65
CA SER A 92 -1.64 27.09 18.43
C SER A 92 -1.17 28.27 19.29
N VAL A 93 -0.83 29.39 18.64
CA VAL A 93 -0.56 30.68 19.29
C VAL A 93 -1.88 31.37 19.56
#